data_AF-A0A9P6JTI3-F1
#
_entry.id   AF-A0A9P6JTI3-F1
#
_cell.length_a   1.000
_cell.length_b   1.000
_cell.length_c   1.000
_cell.angle_alpha   90.00
_cell.angle_beta   90.00
_cell.angle_gamma   90.00
#
_symmetry.space_group_name_H-M   'P 1'
#
loop_
_entity.id
_entity.type
_entity.pdbx_description
1 polymer ?
#
loop_
_entity_poly.entity_id
_entity_poly.type
_entity_poly.pdbx_seq_one_letter_code
_entity_poly.pdbx_strand_id
1 'polypeptide(L)'
;QDSNQLNQSNDYYVSTRAKANEHGDQMAKCFQESHEAYNRRDGALAKELSNKGKDHQRQMEELNKQASDWIFQGDSAPDEIDLHGLYVKEAIARADNAIVHAKAQGRTELKLIVGKGLHSQGGVAKIKPAIEELMQKHNLNPHLDPRNAGVLIVEINAGSGKGMGADEISRRLQRQDEGCIVM
;
A
#
# COMPACT_ATOMS: atom_id res chain seq x y z
N GLN A 1 -1.40 -16.74 -19.61
CA GLN A 1 -0.73 -15.74 -20.46
C GLN A 1 -0.29 -14.65 -19.51
N ASP A 2 1.01 -14.49 -19.29
CA ASP A 2 1.56 -13.54 -18.34
C ASP A 2 1.33 -12.11 -18.81
N SER A 3 0.26 -11.46 -18.34
CA SER A 3 -0.05 -10.04 -18.57
C SER A 3 1.14 -9.11 -18.29
N ASN A 4 2.08 -9.58 -17.47
CA ASN A 4 3.35 -8.93 -17.14
C ASN A 4 4.24 -8.63 -18.38
N GLN A 5 4.31 -9.54 -19.35
CA GLN A 5 5.23 -9.41 -20.49
C GLN A 5 4.73 -8.43 -21.58
N LEU A 6 3.42 -8.22 -21.66
CA LEU A 6 2.78 -7.28 -22.58
C LEU A 6 2.90 -5.83 -22.08
N ASN A 7 2.78 -5.60 -20.76
CA ASN A 7 2.83 -4.26 -20.19
C ASN A 7 4.26 -3.71 -20.03
N GLN A 8 5.26 -4.58 -19.88
CA GLN A 8 6.68 -4.20 -19.88
C GLN A 8 7.20 -3.77 -21.26
N SER A 9 6.49 -4.10 -22.34
CA SER A 9 6.87 -3.74 -23.72
C SER A 9 6.18 -2.46 -24.22
N ASN A 10 5.35 -1.83 -23.39
CA ASN A 10 4.66 -0.60 -23.77
C ASN A 10 5.61 0.61 -23.65
N ASP A 11 5.85 1.28 -24.77
CA ASP A 11 6.75 2.44 -24.88
C ASP A 11 6.43 3.54 -23.86
N TYR A 12 5.14 3.75 -23.56
CA TYR A 12 4.70 4.72 -22.57
C TYR A 12 5.12 4.34 -21.14
N TYR A 13 4.99 3.06 -20.76
CA TYR A 13 5.41 2.58 -19.45
C TYR A 13 6.93 2.67 -19.30
N VAL A 14 7.68 2.22 -20.31
CA VAL A 14 9.15 2.24 -20.32
C VAL A 14 9.67 3.69 -20.23
N SER A 15 9.13 4.59 -21.04
CA SER A 15 9.47 6.03 -21.03
C SER A 15 9.17 6.68 -19.68
N THR A 16 8.00 6.39 -19.10
CA THR A 16 7.61 6.98 -17.81
C THR A 16 8.49 6.47 -16.67
N ARG A 17 8.81 5.17 -16.65
CA ARG A 17 9.76 4.59 -15.69
C ARG A 17 11.19 5.11 -15.88
N ALA A 18 11.64 5.31 -17.12
CA ALA A 18 12.95 5.89 -17.40
C ALA A 18 13.06 7.31 -16.85
N LYS A 19 12.04 8.15 -17.06
CA LYS A 19 12.00 9.51 -16.47
C LYS A 19 11.97 9.48 -14.95
N ALA A 20 11.20 8.57 -14.36
CA ALA A 20 11.16 8.41 -12.91
C ALA A 20 12.54 8.02 -12.35
N ASN A 21 13.26 7.10 -13.00
CA ASN A 21 14.62 6.74 -12.62
C ASN A 21 15.57 7.93 -12.73
N GLU A 22 15.49 8.73 -13.80
CA GLU A 22 16.33 9.93 -13.97
C GLU A 22 16.11 10.95 -12.84
N HIS A 23 14.87 11.16 -12.40
CA HIS A 23 14.57 11.96 -11.22
C HIS A 23 15.11 11.31 -9.93
N GLY A 24 15.10 9.99 -9.83
CA GLY A 24 15.71 9.24 -8.72
C GLY A 24 17.23 9.43 -8.63
N ASP A 25 17.93 9.40 -9.76
CA ASP A 25 19.38 9.69 -9.83
C ASP A 25 19.68 11.14 -9.43
N GLN A 26 18.91 12.11 -9.94
CA GLN A 26 19.04 13.52 -9.57
C GLN A 26 18.74 13.75 -8.09
N MET A 27 17.73 13.07 -7.55
CA MET A 27 17.40 13.08 -6.12
C MET A 27 18.58 12.58 -5.28
N ALA A 28 19.13 11.42 -5.62
CA ALA A 28 20.27 10.84 -4.90
C ALA A 28 21.47 11.78 -4.91
N LYS A 29 21.76 12.38 -6.07
CA LYS A 29 22.83 13.38 -6.22
C LYS A 29 22.59 14.61 -5.33
N CYS A 30 21.38 15.19 -5.37
CA CYS A 30 21.05 16.36 -4.55
C CYS A 30 21.16 16.07 -3.05
N PHE A 31 20.76 14.88 -2.59
CA PHE A 31 20.91 14.51 -1.18
C PHE A 31 22.36 14.26 -0.78
N GLN A 32 23.17 13.67 -1.67
CA GLN A 32 24.60 13.51 -1.43
C GLN A 32 25.28 14.89 -1.32
N GLU A 33 25.05 15.78 -2.29
CA GLU A 33 25.61 17.13 -2.28
C GLU A 33 25.12 17.95 -1.07
N SER A 34 23.85 17.80 -0.68
CA SER A 34 23.29 18.42 0.52
C SER A 34 24.01 17.96 1.80
N HIS A 35 24.30 16.66 1.90
CA HIS A 35 25.02 16.09 3.04
C HIS A 35 26.48 16.59 3.08
N GLU A 36 27.14 16.68 1.93
CA GLU A 36 28.48 17.26 1.82
C GLU A 36 28.51 18.74 2.21
N ALA A 37 27.54 19.54 1.75
CA ALA A 37 27.41 20.95 2.12
C ALA A 37 27.19 21.12 3.63
N TYR A 38 26.36 20.26 4.23
CA TYR A 38 26.15 20.24 5.68
C TYR A 38 27.45 19.94 6.44
N ASN A 39 28.23 18.96 5.99
CA ASN A 39 29.53 18.63 6.58
C ASN A 39 30.55 19.77 6.45
N ARG A 40 30.44 20.59 5.39
CA ARG A 40 31.22 21.83 5.21
C ARG A 40 30.68 23.02 6.03
N ARG A 41 29.65 22.80 6.85
CA ARG A 41 28.91 23.81 7.63
C ARG A 41 28.21 24.88 6.79
N ASP A 42 27.98 24.59 5.51
CA ASP A 42 27.19 25.45 4.63
C ASP A 42 25.71 25.04 4.68
N GLY A 43 25.03 25.49 5.76
CA GLY A 43 23.64 25.13 6.02
C GLY A 43 22.65 25.70 4.99
N ALA A 44 22.98 26.83 4.36
CA ALA A 44 22.13 27.45 3.34
C ALA A 44 22.12 26.59 2.07
N LEU A 45 23.31 26.24 1.58
CA LEU A 45 23.45 25.36 0.41
C LEU A 45 22.88 23.97 0.69
N ALA A 46 23.13 23.40 1.88
CA ALA A 46 22.57 22.12 2.28
C ALA A 46 21.04 22.13 2.24
N LYS A 47 20.41 23.21 2.72
CA LYS A 47 18.94 23.35 2.72
C LYS A 47 18.38 23.45 1.30
N GLU A 48 19.02 24.25 0.44
CA GLU A 48 18.61 24.40 -0.96
C GLU A 48 18.66 23.06 -1.70
N LEU A 49 19.81 22.37 -1.62
CA LEU A 49 20.00 21.05 -2.24
C LEU A 49 19.04 20.00 -1.67
N SER A 50 18.76 20.04 -0.37
CA SER A 50 17.76 19.16 0.26
C SER A 50 16.35 19.39 -0.28
N ASN A 51 15.95 20.66 -0.43
CA ASN A 51 14.65 21.02 -1.01
C ASN A 51 14.56 20.58 -2.48
N LYS A 52 15.64 20.74 -3.25
CA LYS A 52 15.72 20.26 -4.64
C LYS A 52 15.64 18.73 -4.73
N GLY A 53 16.30 18.02 -3.83
CA GLY A 53 16.18 16.55 -3.71
C GLY A 53 14.74 16.11 -3.42
N LYS A 54 14.04 16.82 -2.53
CA LYS A 54 12.60 16.56 -2.24
C LYS A 54 11.69 16.84 -3.43
N ASP A 55 12.00 17.85 -4.23
CA ASP A 55 11.23 18.15 -5.44
C ASP A 55 11.39 17.02 -6.48
N HIS A 56 12.62 16.59 -6.74
CA HIS A 56 12.89 15.43 -7.59
C HIS A 56 12.25 14.14 -7.04
N GLN A 57 12.25 13.94 -5.71
CA GLN A 57 11.53 12.83 -5.09
C GLN A 57 10.03 12.86 -5.43
N ARG A 58 9.38 14.03 -5.32
CA ARG A 58 7.96 14.18 -5.63
C ARG A 58 7.67 13.91 -7.11
N GLN A 59 8.49 14.43 -8.02
CA GLN A 59 8.35 14.20 -9.46
C GLN A 59 8.52 12.73 -9.82
N MET A 60 9.52 12.07 -9.24
CA MET A 60 9.73 10.63 -9.37
C MET A 60 8.51 9.84 -8.87
N GLU A 61 7.99 10.16 -7.68
CA GLU A 61 6.82 9.49 -7.10
C GLU A 61 5.57 9.67 -7.99
N GLU A 62 5.38 10.84 -8.58
CA GLU A 62 4.25 11.12 -9.47
C GLU A 62 4.35 10.38 -10.82
N LEU A 63 5.54 10.31 -11.41
CA LEU A 63 5.77 9.54 -12.64
C LEU A 63 5.61 8.04 -12.41
N ASN A 64 6.14 7.52 -11.30
CA ASN A 64 5.95 6.12 -10.94
C ASN A 64 4.48 5.78 -10.71
N LYS A 65 3.74 6.66 -10.03
CA LYS A 65 2.29 6.52 -9.85
C LYS A 65 1.56 6.47 -11.19
N GLN A 66 1.90 7.35 -12.14
CA GLN A 66 1.29 7.34 -13.48
C GLN A 66 1.58 6.03 -14.24
N ALA A 67 2.83 5.56 -14.19
CA ALA A 67 3.21 4.29 -14.81
C ALA A 67 2.48 3.11 -14.18
N SER A 68 2.34 3.11 -12.85
CA SER A 68 1.61 2.08 -12.11
C SER A 68 0.11 2.09 -12.43
N ASP A 69 -0.52 3.27 -12.49
CA ASP A 69 -1.94 3.37 -12.77
C ASP A 69 -2.28 2.90 -14.20
N TRP A 70 -1.42 3.24 -15.17
CA TRP A 70 -1.57 2.83 -16.55
C TRP A 70 -1.56 1.31 -16.74
N ILE A 71 -0.61 0.61 -16.10
CA ILE A 71 -0.54 -0.86 -16.15
C ILE A 71 -1.80 -1.50 -15.53
N PHE A 72 -2.33 -0.89 -14.48
CA PHE A 72 -3.40 -1.46 -13.68
C PHE A 72 -4.79 -1.25 -14.29
N GLN A 73 -5.03 -0.17 -15.04
CA GLN A 73 -6.32 0.04 -15.71
C GLN A 73 -6.68 -1.09 -16.71
N GLY A 74 -5.69 -1.87 -17.17
CA GLY A 74 -5.91 -2.97 -18.11
C GLY A 74 -6.15 -4.35 -17.48
N ASP A 75 -5.81 -4.56 -16.21
CA ASP A 75 -5.74 -5.91 -15.63
C ASP A 75 -6.03 -5.83 -14.13
N SER A 76 -7.29 -5.97 -13.73
CA SER A 76 -7.65 -6.15 -12.33
C SER A 76 -8.96 -6.91 -12.23
N ALA A 77 -8.85 -8.20 -11.95
CA ALA A 77 -9.95 -8.91 -11.31
C ALA A 77 -10.29 -8.14 -10.02
N PRO A 78 -11.58 -7.96 -9.70
CA PRO A 78 -12.00 -7.14 -8.56
C PRO A 78 -11.32 -7.53 -7.25
N ASP A 79 -11.05 -8.82 -7.04
CA ASP A 79 -10.60 -9.38 -5.76
C ASP A 79 -9.08 -9.64 -5.68
N GLU A 80 -8.33 -9.31 -6.73
CA GLU A 80 -6.89 -9.53 -6.81
C GLU A 80 -6.15 -8.23 -7.16
N ILE A 81 -5.27 -7.80 -6.27
CA ILE A 81 -4.52 -6.55 -6.40
C ILE A 81 -3.05 -6.89 -6.59
N ASP A 82 -2.54 -6.54 -7.76
CA ASP A 82 -1.12 -6.67 -8.06
C ASP A 82 -0.30 -5.54 -7.44
N LEU A 83 0.60 -5.90 -6.52
CA LEU A 83 1.55 -4.98 -5.90
C LEU A 83 3.00 -5.32 -6.30
N HIS A 84 3.23 -6.28 -7.22
CA HIS A 84 4.60 -6.66 -7.57
C HIS A 84 5.25 -5.57 -8.40
N GLY A 85 6.53 -5.31 -8.16
CA GLY A 85 7.28 -4.28 -8.89
C GLY A 85 6.88 -2.84 -8.58
N LEU A 86 5.97 -2.60 -7.63
CA LEU A 86 5.70 -1.27 -7.08
C LEU A 86 6.76 -0.90 -6.03
N TYR A 87 7.02 0.39 -5.86
CA TYR A 87 7.79 0.85 -4.71
C TYR A 87 6.98 0.64 -3.42
N VAL A 88 7.67 0.46 -2.30
CA VAL A 88 7.05 0.16 -0.99
C VAL A 88 5.93 1.14 -0.63
N LYS A 89 6.16 2.45 -0.81
CA LYS A 89 5.16 3.47 -0.53
C LYS A 89 3.93 3.37 -1.43
N GLU A 90 4.12 3.06 -2.71
CA GLU A 90 3.04 2.88 -3.67
C GLU A 90 2.21 1.65 -3.29
N ALA A 91 2.88 0.55 -2.97
CA ALA A 91 2.24 -0.69 -2.54
C ALA A 91 1.38 -0.47 -1.29
N ILE A 92 1.89 0.26 -0.29
CA ILE A 92 1.12 0.64 0.92
C ILE A 92 -0.13 1.45 0.53
N ALA A 93 0.03 2.53 -0.23
CA ALA A 93 -1.08 3.42 -0.57
C ALA A 93 -2.17 2.70 -1.38
N ARG A 94 -1.76 1.77 -2.26
CA ARG A 94 -2.68 0.95 -3.08
C ARG A 94 -3.39 -0.10 -2.24
N ALA A 95 -2.67 -0.81 -1.38
CA ALA A 95 -3.27 -1.78 -0.46
C ALA A 95 -4.29 -1.11 0.47
N ASP A 96 -3.99 0.08 0.99
CA ASP A 96 -4.91 0.86 1.82
C ASP A 96 -6.21 1.21 1.06
N ASN A 97 -6.08 1.75 -0.16
CA ASN A 97 -7.23 2.04 -1.00
C ASN A 97 -8.06 0.80 -1.34
N ALA A 98 -7.41 -0.34 -1.60
CA ALA A 98 -8.08 -1.59 -1.91
C ALA A 98 -8.84 -2.13 -0.70
N ILE A 99 -8.27 -2.06 0.51
CA ILE A 99 -8.95 -2.43 1.76
C ILE A 99 -10.19 -1.55 1.97
N VAL A 100 -10.06 -0.23 1.79
CA VAL A 100 -11.18 0.71 1.94
C VAL A 100 -12.30 0.41 0.95
N HIS A 101 -11.97 0.18 -0.33
CA HIS A 101 -12.96 -0.21 -1.34
C HIS A 101 -13.58 -1.58 -1.05
N ALA A 102 -12.80 -2.57 -0.64
CA ALA A 102 -13.30 -3.90 -0.29
C ALA A 102 -14.27 -3.84 0.90
N LYS A 103 -13.96 -3.04 1.92
CA LYS A 103 -14.86 -2.75 3.06
C LYS A 103 -16.15 -2.09 2.58
N ALA A 104 -16.05 -1.07 1.72
CA ALA A 104 -17.22 -0.36 1.18
C ALA A 104 -18.12 -1.27 0.32
N GLN A 105 -17.54 -2.22 -0.40
CA GLN A 105 -18.26 -3.21 -1.20
C GLN A 105 -18.73 -4.43 -0.40
N GLY A 106 -18.45 -4.49 0.90
CA GLY A 106 -18.86 -5.61 1.77
C GLY A 106 -18.14 -6.93 1.47
N ARG A 107 -16.95 -6.89 0.86
CA ARG A 107 -16.18 -8.10 0.52
C ARG A 107 -15.58 -8.73 1.75
N THR A 108 -15.50 -10.05 1.76
CA THR A 108 -14.97 -10.82 2.90
C THR A 108 -13.47 -11.05 2.83
N GLU A 109 -12.92 -11.11 1.63
CA GLU A 109 -11.53 -11.47 1.35
C GLU A 109 -10.95 -10.54 0.28
N LEU A 110 -9.65 -10.25 0.37
CA LEU A 110 -8.87 -9.54 -0.64
C LEU A 110 -7.54 -10.27 -0.87
N LYS A 111 -7.14 -10.47 -2.12
CA LYS A 111 -5.85 -11.08 -2.47
C LYS A 111 -4.88 -10.01 -2.93
N LEU A 112 -3.71 -9.94 -2.29
CA LEU A 112 -2.64 -8.99 -2.58
C LEU A 112 -1.43 -9.74 -3.11
N ILE A 113 -1.02 -9.47 -4.34
CA ILE A 113 0.18 -10.07 -4.95
C ILE A 113 1.38 -9.21 -4.55
N VAL A 114 2.08 -9.59 -3.49
CA VAL A 114 3.30 -8.90 -3.01
C VAL A 114 4.56 -9.34 -3.74
N GLY A 115 4.48 -10.43 -4.52
CA GLY A 115 5.58 -11.04 -5.25
C GLY A 115 6.44 -11.96 -4.38
N LYS A 116 7.05 -12.98 -4.99
CA LYS A 116 7.80 -14.04 -4.30
C LYS A 116 9.16 -13.61 -3.72
N GLY A 117 9.56 -12.35 -3.90
CA GLY A 117 10.87 -11.84 -3.49
C GLY A 117 12.08 -12.39 -4.29
N LEU A 118 11.86 -13.25 -5.28
CA LEU A 118 12.92 -13.96 -6.03
C LEU A 118 13.75 -13.05 -6.98
N HIS A 119 13.26 -11.87 -7.36
CA HIS A 119 13.92 -10.96 -8.32
C HIS A 119 14.26 -9.56 -7.77
N SER A 120 14.12 -9.30 -6.47
CA SER A 120 14.59 -8.02 -5.92
C SER A 120 16.12 -7.98 -5.94
N GLN A 121 16.72 -6.96 -6.57
CA GLN A 121 18.13 -6.64 -6.37
C GLN A 121 18.39 -6.49 -4.85
N GLY A 122 19.08 -7.47 -4.26
CA GLY A 122 19.42 -7.50 -2.84
C GLY A 122 18.60 -8.44 -1.94
N GLY A 123 17.65 -9.24 -2.45
CA GLY A 123 17.02 -10.32 -1.68
C GLY A 123 16.14 -9.89 -0.49
N VAL A 124 15.87 -8.60 -0.32
CA VAL A 124 14.98 -8.08 0.73
C VAL A 124 13.62 -7.76 0.13
N ALA A 125 12.63 -8.61 0.39
CA ALA A 125 11.23 -8.33 0.08
C ALA A 125 10.74 -7.19 1.00
N LYS A 126 11.00 -5.92 0.63
CA LYS A 126 10.60 -4.75 1.44
C LYS A 126 9.09 -4.48 1.42
N ILE A 127 8.37 -5.00 0.42
CA ILE A 127 6.94 -4.83 0.26
C ILE A 127 6.17 -5.67 1.29
N LYS A 128 6.53 -6.95 1.45
CA LYS A 128 5.88 -7.87 2.39
C LYS A 128 5.77 -7.30 3.84
N PRO A 129 6.86 -6.91 4.53
CA PRO A 129 6.77 -6.41 5.89
C PRO A 129 6.02 -5.07 5.98
N ALA A 130 6.10 -4.24 4.93
CA ALA A 130 5.36 -2.98 4.88
C ALA A 130 3.85 -3.19 4.76
N ILE A 131 3.42 -4.18 3.98
CA ILE A 131 2.00 -4.57 3.90
C ILE A 131 1.55 -5.23 5.20
N GLU A 132 2.35 -6.11 5.80
CA GLU A 132 2.03 -6.70 7.12
C GLU A 132 1.83 -5.62 8.20
N GLU A 133 2.70 -4.60 8.25
CA GLU A 133 2.53 -3.45 9.16
C GLU A 133 1.24 -2.66 8.88
N LEU A 134 0.90 -2.45 7.60
CA LEU A 134 -0.36 -1.80 7.22
C LEU A 134 -1.57 -2.62 7.70
N MET A 135 -1.54 -3.95 7.55
CA MET A 135 -2.63 -4.81 7.99
C MET A 135 -2.81 -4.79 9.50
N GLN A 136 -1.70 -4.76 10.26
CA GLN A 136 -1.75 -4.59 11.72
C GLN A 136 -2.44 -3.27 12.12
N LYS A 137 -2.17 -2.17 11.41
CA LYS A 137 -2.85 -0.88 11.64
C LYS A 137 -4.35 -0.93 11.37
N HIS A 138 -4.77 -1.73 10.39
CA HIS A 138 -6.18 -1.94 10.06
C HIS A 138 -6.86 -3.03 10.92
N ASN A 139 -6.11 -3.63 11.86
CA ASN A 139 -6.56 -4.77 12.68
C ASN A 139 -7.05 -5.96 11.84
N LEU A 140 -6.41 -6.18 10.69
CA LEU A 140 -6.70 -7.28 9.78
C LEU A 140 -5.67 -8.39 9.96
N ASN A 141 -6.09 -9.63 9.71
CA ASN A 141 -5.23 -10.80 9.76
C ASN A 141 -4.84 -11.20 8.33
N PRO A 142 -3.64 -10.83 7.85
CA PRO A 142 -3.13 -11.36 6.61
C PRO A 142 -2.64 -12.79 6.80
N HIS A 143 -2.94 -13.67 5.85
CA HIS A 143 -2.37 -15.00 5.76
C HIS A 143 -1.75 -15.21 4.38
N LEU A 144 -0.63 -15.93 4.33
CA LEU A 144 0.02 -16.27 3.06
C LEU A 144 -0.74 -17.41 2.39
N ASP A 145 -0.92 -17.33 1.08
CA ASP A 145 -1.49 -18.43 0.33
C ASP A 145 -0.52 -19.64 0.36
N PRO A 146 -0.98 -20.85 0.76
CA PRO A 146 -0.12 -22.02 0.88
C PRO A 146 0.36 -22.56 -0.48
N ARG A 147 -0.26 -22.17 -1.58
CA ARG A 147 0.12 -22.56 -2.95
C ARG A 147 0.99 -21.51 -3.62
N ASN A 148 0.94 -20.25 -3.17
CA ASN A 148 1.69 -19.15 -3.76
C ASN A 148 2.20 -18.16 -2.71
N ALA A 149 3.46 -18.33 -2.26
CA ALA A 149 4.10 -17.47 -1.26
C ALA A 149 4.23 -15.98 -1.65
N GLY A 150 3.90 -15.62 -2.91
CA GLY A 150 3.82 -14.25 -3.38
C GLY A 150 2.45 -13.60 -3.24
N VAL A 151 1.44 -14.31 -2.70
CA VAL A 151 0.07 -13.83 -2.52
C VAL A 151 -0.27 -13.80 -1.03
N LEU A 152 -0.73 -12.64 -0.58
CA LEU A 152 -1.20 -12.38 0.77
C LEU A 152 -2.72 -12.26 0.72
N ILE A 153 -3.42 -13.13 1.43
CA ILE A 153 -4.88 -13.11 1.54
C ILE A 153 -5.24 -12.36 2.81
N VAL A 154 -6.13 -11.39 2.70
CA VAL A 154 -6.55 -10.53 3.81
C VAL A 154 -8.04 -10.70 4.02
N GLU A 155 -8.41 -11.11 5.24
CA GLU A 155 -9.82 -11.23 5.64
C GLU A 155 -10.33 -9.87 6.13
N ILE A 156 -11.20 -9.25 5.34
CA ILE A 156 -11.77 -7.92 5.60
C ILE A 156 -12.95 -7.99 6.58
N ASN A 157 -13.65 -9.13 6.64
CA ASN A 157 -14.85 -9.35 7.46
C ASN A 157 -14.61 -10.29 8.66
N ALA A 158 -13.54 -10.11 9.42
CA ALA A 158 -13.40 -10.79 10.73
C ALA A 158 -14.19 -10.08 11.86
N GLY A 159 -14.93 -8.98 11.58
CA GLY A 159 -15.43 -8.07 12.62
C GLY A 159 -16.87 -7.57 12.51
N SER A 160 -17.65 -7.93 11.48
CA SER A 160 -19.07 -7.52 11.38
C SER A 160 -20.02 -8.30 12.33
N GLY A 161 -19.46 -8.96 13.36
CA GLY A 161 -20.18 -9.86 14.26
C GLY A 161 -19.86 -9.68 15.75
N LYS A 162 -19.25 -8.56 16.20
CA LYS A 162 -19.09 -8.32 17.64
C LYS A 162 -19.07 -6.84 17.99
N GLY A 163 -20.26 -6.30 18.21
CA GLY A 163 -20.47 -4.96 18.73
C GLY A 163 -21.90 -4.76 19.22
N MET A 164 -22.45 -5.71 19.99
CA MET A 164 -23.47 -5.31 20.97
C MET A 164 -22.76 -4.34 21.91
N GLY A 165 -22.88 -3.04 21.64
CA GLY A 165 -22.38 -2.01 22.54
C GLY A 165 -22.96 -2.25 23.92
N ALA A 166 -22.17 -2.04 24.97
CA ALA A 166 -22.63 -2.13 26.36
C ALA A 166 -23.91 -1.30 26.61
N ASP A 167 -24.16 -0.30 25.76
CA ASP A 167 -25.36 0.53 25.73
C ASP A 167 -26.66 -0.22 25.37
N GLU A 168 -26.61 -1.28 24.54
CA GLU A 168 -27.81 -2.07 24.18
C GLU A 168 -28.18 -3.10 25.26
N ILE A 169 -27.19 -3.59 26.02
CA ILE A 169 -27.42 -4.51 27.15
C ILE A 169 -28.17 -3.79 28.27
N SER A 170 -27.76 -2.56 28.60
CA SER A 170 -28.42 -1.70 29.58
C SER A 170 -29.87 -1.36 29.18
N ARG A 171 -30.12 -1.13 27.88
CA ARG A 171 -31.46 -0.81 27.35
C ARG A 171 -32.43 -1.99 27.36
N ARG A 172 -31.95 -3.23 27.42
CA ARG A 172 -32.78 -4.45 27.52
C ARG A 172 -33.11 -4.81 28.97
N LEU A 173 -32.19 -4.63 29.92
CA LEU A 173 -32.47 -4.89 31.34
C LEU A 173 -33.48 -3.91 31.93
N GLN A 174 -33.52 -2.66 31.45
CA GLN A 174 -34.43 -1.64 31.98
C GLN A 174 -35.89 -1.79 31.52
N ARG A 175 -36.18 -2.69 30.56
CA ARG A 175 -37.55 -2.92 30.05
C ARG A 175 -38.25 -4.14 30.63
N GLN A 176 -37.61 -4.91 31.50
CA GLN A 176 -38.21 -6.11 32.12
C GLN A 176 -38.82 -5.87 33.50
N ASP A 177 -38.75 -4.66 34.06
CA ASP A 177 -39.25 -4.38 35.42
C ASP A 177 -40.67 -3.79 35.48
N GLU A 178 -41.28 -3.39 34.35
CA GLU A 178 -42.63 -2.79 34.33
C GLU A 178 -43.62 -3.65 33.53
N GLY A 179 -43.91 -4.86 34.01
CA GLY A 179 -44.81 -5.73 33.26
C GLY A 179 -45.18 -7.07 33.90
N CYS A 180 -45.38 -7.14 35.21
CA CYS A 180 -46.14 -8.24 35.80
C CYS A 180 -47.11 -7.72 36.84
N ILE A 181 -48.29 -7.32 36.37
CA ILE A 181 -49.51 -7.29 37.18
C ILE A 181 -49.84 -8.76 37.48
N VAL A 182 -49.67 -9.17 38.73
CA VAL A 182 -50.33 -10.37 39.26
C VAL A 182 -51.54 -9.90 40.05
N MET A 183 -52.72 -10.36 39.60
CA MET A 183 -54.02 -10.21 40.25
C MET A 183 -54.08 -10.94 41.59
#